data_AF-A0A2E8PZ22-F1
#
_entry.id   AF-A0A2E8PZ22-F1
#
_cell.length_a   1.000
_cell.length_b   1.000
_cell.length_c   1.000
_cell.angle_alpha   90.00
_cell.angle_beta   90.00
_cell.angle_gamma   90.00
#
_symmetry.space_group_name_H-M   'P 1'
#
loop_
_entity.id
_entity.type
_entity.pdbx_description
1 polymer ?
#
loop_
_entity_poly.entity_id
_entity_poly.type
_entity_poly.pdbx_seq_one_letter_code
_entity_poly.pdbx_strand_id
1 'polypeptide(L)'
;MNRLGLLPVSIFFFCLSLPHCGTVLPGGSGCDADGKEYVSKDPQKCEMMKFKCDSSSRPFFDSCGCGCERIGDRPLNGYMTCDARQKGADQCIQIYQPVCGWKANPSRCFSPGCKQSYANKCFACVDSRVVGYTEGACPN
;
A
#
# COMPACT_ATOMS: atom_id res chain seq x y z
N MET A 1 -25.49 52.46 47.23
CA MET A 1 -25.57 51.07 47.72
C MET A 1 -25.66 50.17 46.50
N ASN A 2 -24.51 49.68 46.01
CA ASN A 2 -24.02 48.29 46.18
C ASN A 2 -24.83 47.30 45.30
N ARG A 3 -24.29 46.48 44.40
CA ARG A 3 -22.91 46.01 44.15
C ARG A 3 -22.81 45.44 42.72
N LEU A 4 -21.76 45.81 42.00
CA LEU A 4 -21.16 44.98 40.94
C LEU A 4 -20.41 43.80 41.57
N GLY A 5 -20.47 42.62 40.95
CA GLY A 5 -19.50 41.52 41.12
C GLY A 5 -19.35 40.83 39.76
N LEU A 6 -18.30 41.08 38.97
CA LEU A 6 -16.92 40.56 39.07
C LEU A 6 -16.88 39.03 39.18
N LEU A 7 -16.79 38.37 38.03
CA LEU A 7 -16.18 37.04 37.91
C LEU A 7 -14.67 37.21 37.65
N PRO A 8 -13.81 36.39 38.27
CA PRO A 8 -12.38 36.60 38.30
C PRO A 8 -11.71 36.20 36.98
N VAL A 9 -11.01 37.17 36.41
CA VAL A 9 -9.86 36.98 35.51
C VAL A 9 -8.70 36.49 36.40
N SER A 10 -8.16 35.30 36.14
CA SER A 10 -6.73 34.91 36.24
C SER A 10 -6.54 33.42 36.52
N ILE A 11 -5.30 32.95 36.24
CA ILE A 11 -4.74 31.60 36.42
C ILE A 11 -5.08 30.70 35.20
N PHE A 12 -4.16 30.33 34.29
CA PHE A 12 -2.76 29.91 34.43
C PHE A 12 -1.89 30.57 33.33
N PHE A 13 -0.85 31.31 33.71
CA PHE A 13 0.51 30.79 33.94
C PHE A 13 1.24 30.40 32.64
N PHE A 14 2.11 31.31 32.20
CA PHE A 14 3.48 31.03 31.77
C PHE A 14 3.77 29.62 31.26
N CYS A 15 3.88 29.47 29.94
CA CYS A 15 4.75 28.44 29.35
C CYS A 15 5.79 29.11 28.44
N LEU A 16 6.50 30.11 28.99
CA LEU A 16 7.60 30.83 28.35
C LEU A 16 8.99 30.33 28.79
N SER A 17 9.09 29.13 29.38
CA SER A 17 10.36 28.65 29.96
C SER A 17 10.55 27.13 30.01
N LEU A 18 9.98 26.37 29.06
CA LEU A 18 10.35 24.96 28.84
C LEU A 18 11.04 24.81 27.47
N PRO A 19 12.26 24.25 27.39
CA PRO A 19 13.06 24.20 26.15
C PRO A 19 12.60 23.08 25.20
N HIS A 20 11.30 22.78 25.14
CA HIS A 20 10.76 21.68 24.32
C HIS A 20 9.56 22.10 23.46
N CYS A 21 9.32 23.40 23.29
CA CYS A 21 8.34 23.88 22.34
C CYS A 21 8.95 23.93 20.92
N GLY A 22 8.83 22.80 20.22
CA GLY A 22 8.64 22.77 18.76
C GLY A 22 9.81 23.20 17.89
N THR A 23 10.86 22.38 17.79
CA THR A 23 11.58 22.27 16.52
C THR A 23 10.83 21.31 15.61
N VAL A 24 9.72 21.79 15.03
CA VAL A 24 9.23 21.19 13.79
C VAL A 24 10.26 21.56 12.71
N LEU A 25 11.25 20.69 12.54
CA LEU A 25 12.20 20.77 11.44
C LEU A 25 11.43 20.53 10.13
N PRO A 26 11.51 21.43 9.14
CA PRO A 26 11.00 21.17 7.81
C PRO A 26 12.03 20.29 7.10
N GLY A 27 11.85 18.96 7.16
CA GLY A 27 12.77 18.01 6.55
C GLY A 27 12.10 16.67 6.21
N GLY A 28 11.54 16.59 5.00
CA GLY A 28 11.49 15.34 4.23
C GLY A 28 10.33 14.36 4.46
N SER A 29 9.32 14.49 3.59
CA SER A 29 8.75 13.40 2.76
C SER A 29 8.21 12.12 3.42
N GLY A 30 6.90 12.09 3.70
CA GLY A 30 5.96 11.08 3.17
C GLY A 30 6.14 9.60 3.54
N CYS A 31 6.73 9.27 4.68
CA CYS A 31 6.95 7.88 5.11
C CYS A 31 5.86 7.36 6.06
N ASP A 32 4.61 7.31 5.61
CA ASP A 32 3.51 6.57 6.26
C ASP A 32 2.70 5.89 5.16
N ALA A 33 3.00 4.60 4.91
CA ALA A 33 2.31 3.81 3.90
C ALA A 33 1.42 2.78 4.59
N ASP A 34 0.16 2.72 4.18
CA ASP A 34 -0.80 1.72 4.63
C ASP A 34 -0.29 0.30 4.28
N GLY A 35 -0.36 -0.63 5.22
CA GLY A 35 0.10 -2.02 5.07
C GLY A 35 1.61 -2.29 5.27
N LYS A 36 2.42 -1.29 5.65
CA LYS A 36 3.84 -1.49 6.01
C LYS A 36 4.06 -1.39 7.52
N GLU A 37 4.64 -2.43 8.12
CA GLU A 37 5.11 -2.43 9.49
C GLU A 37 6.62 -2.17 9.51
N TYR A 38 7.05 -1.00 9.97
CA TYR A 38 8.48 -0.64 10.00
C TYR A 38 9.15 -1.22 11.23
N VAL A 39 10.27 -1.91 11.01
CA VAL A 39 11.18 -2.38 12.07
C VAL A 39 12.21 -1.29 12.39
N SER A 40 12.63 -0.51 11.40
CA SER A 40 13.47 0.68 11.58
C SER A 40 13.17 1.71 10.50
N LYS A 41 13.12 3.00 10.87
CA LYS A 41 13.00 4.14 9.95
C LYS A 41 14.36 4.75 9.57
N ASP A 42 15.45 4.06 9.89
CA ASP A 42 16.83 4.46 9.59
C ASP A 42 17.44 3.44 8.61
N PRO A 43 17.67 3.84 7.34
CA PRO A 43 18.22 2.95 6.32
C PRO A 43 19.60 2.40 6.67
N GLN A 44 20.44 3.16 7.37
CA GLN A 44 21.79 2.69 7.74
C GLN A 44 21.72 1.60 8.81
N LYS A 45 20.77 1.71 9.74
CA LYS A 45 20.52 0.63 10.72
C LYS A 45 19.96 -0.63 10.06
N CYS A 46 19.17 -0.46 9.00
CA CYS A 46 18.60 -1.57 8.25
C CYS A 46 19.65 -2.46 7.58
N GLU A 47 20.78 -1.92 7.16
CA GLU A 47 21.88 -2.68 6.56
C GLU A 47 22.59 -3.60 7.57
N MET A 48 22.58 -3.23 8.86
CA MET A 48 23.31 -3.92 9.92
C MET A 48 22.45 -4.92 10.69
N MET A 49 21.12 -4.80 10.60
CA MET A 49 20.20 -5.61 11.39
C MET A 49 19.65 -6.81 10.61
N LYS A 50 19.39 -7.90 11.34
CA LYS A 50 18.71 -9.09 10.81
C LYS A 50 17.37 -9.23 11.52
N PHE A 51 16.27 -9.09 10.78
CA PHE A 51 14.93 -9.34 11.28
C PHE A 51 14.25 -10.44 10.47
N LYS A 52 13.26 -11.10 11.09
CA LYS A 52 12.40 -12.08 10.43
C LYS A 52 10.99 -11.53 10.46
N CYS A 53 10.30 -11.68 9.35
CA CYS A 53 8.87 -11.43 9.26
C CYS A 53 8.10 -12.72 9.57
N ASP A 54 6.86 -12.56 10.03
CA ASP A 54 5.96 -13.68 10.26
C ASP A 54 5.62 -14.40 8.94
N SER A 55 5.03 -15.60 9.02
CA SER A 55 4.66 -16.38 7.82
C SER A 55 3.69 -15.67 6.87
N SER A 56 3.04 -14.61 7.33
CA SER A 56 2.11 -13.79 6.55
C SER A 56 2.67 -12.41 6.17
N SER A 57 3.99 -12.19 6.28
CA SER A 57 4.63 -10.93 5.87
C SER A 57 6.00 -11.19 5.24
N ARG A 58 6.49 -10.22 4.44
CA ARG A 58 7.79 -10.30 3.78
C ARG A 58 8.64 -9.06 4.07
N PRO A 59 9.97 -9.19 4.14
CA PRO A 59 10.83 -8.07 4.44
C PRO A 59 10.88 -7.10 3.26
N PHE A 60 10.91 -5.79 3.56
CA PHE A 60 11.15 -4.72 2.60
C PHE A 60 12.24 -3.77 3.11
N PHE A 61 12.88 -3.08 2.17
CA PHE A 61 13.91 -2.06 2.40
C PHE A 61 13.70 -0.95 1.37
N ASP A 62 13.47 0.28 1.84
CA ASP A 62 13.27 1.45 0.99
C ASP A 62 13.95 2.69 1.62
N SER A 63 13.80 3.85 0.99
CA SER A 63 14.39 5.10 1.49
C SER A 63 13.82 5.55 2.83
N CYS A 64 12.66 5.03 3.24
CA CYS A 64 12.04 5.32 4.53
C CYS A 64 12.53 4.38 5.63
N GLY A 65 13.15 3.25 5.28
CA GLY A 65 13.71 2.29 6.22
C GLY A 65 13.43 0.84 5.82
N CYS A 66 13.19 -0.01 6.80
CA CYS A 66 12.96 -1.43 6.58
C CYS A 66 11.92 -1.98 7.53
N GLY A 67 11.27 -3.06 7.11
CA GLY A 67 10.32 -3.76 7.95
C GLY A 67 9.59 -4.88 7.22
N CYS A 68 8.40 -5.22 7.71
CA CYS A 68 7.58 -6.29 7.19
C CYS A 68 6.31 -5.73 6.52
N GLU A 69 6.06 -6.11 5.27
CA GLU A 69 4.79 -5.84 4.60
C GLU A 69 3.95 -7.13 4.55
N ARG A 70 2.65 -7.03 4.82
CA ARG A 70 1.76 -8.20 4.91
C ARG A 70 1.54 -8.85 3.53
N ILE A 71 1.72 -10.17 3.44
CA ILE A 71 1.54 -11.02 2.24
C ILE A 71 0.05 -11.13 1.84
N GLY A 72 -0.89 -10.71 2.70
CA GLY A 72 -2.32 -10.64 2.41
C GLY A 72 -2.83 -9.27 1.94
N ASP A 73 -2.08 -8.20 2.22
CA ASP A 73 -2.49 -6.82 1.95
C ASP A 73 -1.76 -6.23 0.73
N ARG A 74 -1.25 -7.11 -0.12
CA ARG A 74 -1.22 -6.82 -1.55
C ARG A 74 -2.45 -7.44 -2.21
N PRO A 75 -3.56 -6.70 -2.33
CA PRO A 75 -3.98 -6.45 -3.69
C PRO A 75 -2.73 -5.90 -4.39
N LEU A 76 -2.30 -6.47 -5.52
CA LEU A 76 -1.57 -5.61 -6.45
C LEU A 76 -2.42 -4.35 -6.52
N ASN A 77 -1.91 -3.18 -6.15
CA ASN A 77 -2.62 -1.93 -6.40
C ASN A 77 -2.97 -1.98 -7.90
N GLY A 78 -4.23 -2.29 -8.24
CA GLY A 78 -4.66 -2.63 -9.60
C GLY A 78 -5.06 -4.09 -9.92
N TYR A 79 -5.22 -5.03 -8.98
CA TYR A 79 -5.90 -6.31 -9.26
C TYR A 79 -7.40 -6.07 -9.42
N MET A 80 -7.93 -6.38 -10.61
CA MET A 80 -9.33 -6.25 -10.96
C MET A 80 -9.90 -7.63 -11.29
N THR A 81 -11.00 -7.99 -10.65
CA THR A 81 -11.72 -9.23 -10.96
C THR A 81 -12.52 -9.08 -12.25
N CYS A 82 -12.55 -10.12 -13.08
CA CYS A 82 -13.37 -10.12 -14.28
C CYS A 82 -14.86 -10.26 -13.91
N ASP A 83 -15.68 -9.32 -14.35
CA ASP A 83 -17.13 -9.40 -14.16
C ASP A 83 -17.81 -10.36 -15.17
N ALA A 84 -19.07 -10.70 -14.93
CA ALA A 84 -19.81 -11.63 -15.79
C ALA A 84 -19.98 -11.12 -17.23
N ARG A 85 -20.06 -9.80 -17.44
CA ARG A 85 -20.21 -9.21 -18.78
C ARG A 85 -18.91 -9.30 -19.56
N GLN A 86 -17.78 -9.10 -18.90
CA GLN A 86 -16.46 -9.26 -19.51
C GLN A 86 -16.18 -10.72 -19.89
N LYS A 87 -16.63 -11.67 -19.07
CA LYS A 87 -16.54 -13.11 -19.38
C LYS A 87 -17.45 -13.54 -20.52
N GLY A 88 -18.62 -12.92 -20.65
CA GLY A 88 -19.58 -13.16 -21.72
C GLY A 88 -19.40 -12.26 -22.95
N ALA A 89 -18.25 -11.60 -23.10
CA ALA A 89 -18.01 -10.74 -24.26
C ALA A 89 -17.82 -11.59 -25.53
N ASP A 90 -18.67 -11.41 -26.53
CA ASP A 90 -18.59 -12.16 -27.80
C ASP A 90 -17.39 -11.75 -28.65
N GLN A 91 -16.96 -10.48 -28.55
CA GLN A 91 -15.88 -9.93 -29.35
C GLN A 91 -15.05 -8.91 -28.56
N CYS A 92 -13.73 -8.98 -28.76
CA CYS A 92 -12.78 -8.04 -28.18
C CYS A 92 -12.16 -7.17 -29.28
N ILE A 93 -12.08 -5.87 -29.03
CA ILE A 93 -11.35 -4.94 -29.90
C ILE A 93 -9.86 -5.27 -29.90
N GLN A 94 -9.21 -5.09 -31.06
CA GLN A 94 -7.78 -5.34 -31.23
C GLN A 94 -6.94 -4.13 -30.80
N ILE A 95 -7.10 -3.71 -29.54
CA ILE A 95 -6.25 -2.71 -28.91
C ILE A 95 -5.11 -3.39 -28.14
N TYR A 96 -3.90 -2.83 -28.21
CA TYR A 96 -2.78 -3.29 -27.42
C TYR A 96 -2.64 -2.44 -26.15
N GLN A 97 -3.14 -2.97 -25.03
CA GLN A 97 -3.09 -2.42 -23.68
C GLN A 97 -2.84 -3.59 -22.71
N PRO A 98 -1.60 -4.08 -22.60
CA PRO A 98 -1.31 -5.39 -22.06
C PRO A 98 -1.70 -5.51 -20.58
N VAL A 99 -2.21 -6.68 -20.22
CA VAL A 99 -2.58 -7.02 -18.85
C VAL A 99 -2.04 -8.40 -18.47
N CYS A 100 -1.86 -8.63 -17.16
CA CYS A 100 -1.49 -9.92 -16.62
C CYS A 100 -2.75 -10.59 -16.06
N GLY A 101 -3.23 -11.63 -16.76
CA GLY A 101 -4.39 -12.42 -16.36
C GLY A 101 -3.99 -13.50 -15.36
N TRP A 102 -4.69 -13.56 -14.24
CA TRP A 102 -4.44 -14.49 -13.14
C TRP A 102 -5.48 -15.61 -13.13
N LYS A 103 -5.02 -16.86 -13.14
CA LYS A 103 -5.89 -18.05 -13.08
C LYS A 103 -6.30 -18.45 -11.65
N ALA A 104 -5.65 -17.84 -10.67
CA ALA A 104 -5.94 -17.96 -9.26
C ALA A 104 -5.72 -16.60 -8.60
N ASN A 105 -6.04 -16.47 -7.31
CA ASN A 105 -5.67 -15.27 -6.57
C ASN A 105 -4.15 -15.02 -6.68
N PRO A 106 -3.71 -13.78 -6.96
CA PRO A 106 -2.30 -13.44 -7.13
C PRO A 106 -1.41 -13.93 -5.97
N SER A 107 -1.89 -13.83 -4.73
CA SER A 107 -1.17 -14.27 -3.53
C SER A 107 -0.95 -15.79 -3.44
N ARG A 108 -1.64 -16.59 -4.25
CA ARG A 108 -1.49 -18.06 -4.33
C ARG A 108 -0.88 -18.51 -5.65
N CYS A 109 -0.46 -17.59 -6.49
CA CYS A 109 0.06 -17.85 -7.82
C CYS A 109 1.59 -17.96 -7.76
N PHE A 110 2.09 -19.15 -7.36
CA PHE A 110 3.52 -19.45 -7.29
C PHE A 110 4.05 -20.25 -8.49
N SER A 111 3.17 -20.93 -9.24
CA SER A 111 3.56 -21.77 -10.38
C SER A 111 3.68 -20.95 -11.68
N PRO A 112 4.58 -21.31 -12.62
CA PRO A 112 4.74 -20.54 -13.86
C PRO A 112 3.48 -20.48 -14.73
N GLY A 113 2.55 -21.43 -14.58
CA GLY A 113 1.30 -21.48 -15.35
C GLY A 113 0.10 -20.72 -14.77
N CYS A 114 0.22 -20.10 -13.60
CA CYS A 114 -0.91 -19.48 -12.89
C CYS A 114 -1.20 -18.03 -13.33
N LYS A 115 -0.34 -17.44 -14.15
CA LYS A 115 -0.50 -16.11 -14.76
C LYS A 115 -0.13 -16.15 -16.23
N GLN A 116 -0.72 -15.26 -17.04
CA GLN A 116 -0.41 -15.15 -18.46
C GLN A 116 -0.66 -13.72 -18.96
N SER A 117 0.20 -13.22 -19.85
CA SER A 117 0.02 -11.91 -20.48
C SER A 117 -1.03 -11.97 -21.59
N TYR A 118 -1.92 -10.97 -21.63
CA TYR A 118 -2.94 -10.80 -22.66
C TYR A 118 -2.80 -9.42 -23.31
N ALA A 119 -3.24 -9.30 -24.57
CA ALA A 119 -3.13 -8.06 -25.33
C ALA A 119 -3.95 -6.91 -24.72
N ASN A 120 -5.10 -7.22 -24.11
CA ASN A 120 -5.90 -6.28 -23.35
C ASN A 120 -6.83 -6.98 -22.34
N LYS A 121 -7.49 -6.20 -21.49
CA LYS A 121 -8.43 -6.67 -20.46
C LYS A 121 -9.57 -7.55 -20.99
N CYS A 122 -10.05 -7.29 -22.20
CA CYS A 122 -11.13 -8.09 -22.79
C CYS A 122 -10.62 -9.50 -23.11
N PHE A 123 -9.47 -9.60 -23.78
CA PHE A 123 -8.85 -10.90 -24.07
C PHE A 123 -8.48 -11.68 -22.81
N ALA A 124 -8.12 -11.00 -21.71
CA ALA A 124 -7.89 -11.66 -20.42
C ALA A 124 -9.20 -12.20 -19.84
N CYS A 125 -10.27 -11.40 -19.79
CA CYS A 125 -11.49 -11.79 -19.11
C CYS A 125 -12.39 -12.74 -19.89
N VAL A 126 -12.31 -12.78 -21.22
CA VAL A 126 -13.05 -13.79 -22.02
C VAL A 126 -12.46 -15.20 -21.84
N ASP A 127 -11.20 -15.31 -21.42
CA ASP A 127 -10.60 -16.60 -21.06
C ASP A 127 -11.23 -17.10 -19.75
N SER A 128 -11.98 -18.20 -19.83
CA SER A 128 -12.72 -18.77 -18.70
C SER A 128 -11.82 -19.16 -17.53
N ARG A 129 -10.53 -19.39 -17.77
CA ARG A 129 -9.54 -19.76 -16.76
C ARG A 129 -9.05 -18.56 -15.94
N VAL A 130 -9.27 -17.34 -16.42
CA VAL A 130 -8.84 -16.12 -15.75
C VAL A 130 -9.91 -15.68 -14.74
N VAL A 131 -9.47 -15.41 -13.51
CA VAL A 131 -10.31 -14.91 -12.41
C VAL A 131 -10.29 -13.38 -12.37
N GLY A 132 -9.14 -12.80 -12.67
CA GLY A 132 -8.94 -11.35 -12.69
C GLY A 132 -7.62 -11.00 -13.36
N TYR A 133 -7.34 -9.71 -13.49
CA TYR A 133 -6.16 -9.19 -14.16
C TYR A 133 -5.52 -8.04 -13.40
N THR A 134 -4.26 -7.74 -13.72
CA THR A 134 -3.57 -6.52 -13.31
C THR A 134 -3.06 -5.79 -14.54
N GLU A 135 -2.94 -4.47 -14.45
CA GLU A 135 -2.37 -3.66 -15.53
C GLU A 135 -0.90 -4.04 -15.82
N GLY A 136 -0.53 -3.99 -17.10
CA GLY A 136 0.80 -4.36 -17.59
C GLY A 136 0.98 -5.85 -17.87
N ALA A 137 2.03 -6.18 -18.63
CA ALA A 137 2.37 -7.58 -18.91
C ALA A 137 2.80 -8.32 -17.63
N CYS A 138 2.65 -9.65 -17.61
CA CYS A 138 3.08 -10.43 -16.45
C CYS A 138 4.60 -10.30 -16.24
N PRO A 139 5.05 -10.09 -14.98
CA PRO A 139 6.47 -10.11 -14.67
C PRO A 139 7.01 -11.53 -14.88
N ASN A 140 8.24 -11.63 -15.40
CA ASN A 140 8.97 -12.90 -15.53
C ASN A 140 9.32 -13.49 -14.16
#